data_AF-A0A3P6RUX7-F1
#
_entry.id   AF-A0A3P6RUX7-F1
#
_cell.length_a   1.000
_cell.length_b   1.000
_cell.length_c   1.000
_cell.angle_alpha   90.00
_cell.angle_beta   90.00
_cell.angle_gamma   90.00
#
_symmetry.space_group_name_H-M   'P 1'
#
loop_
_entity.id
_entity.type
_entity.pdbx_description
1 polymer ?
#
loop_
_entity_poly.entity_id
_entity_poly.type
_entity_poly.pdbx_seq_one_letter_code
_entity_poly.pdbx_strand_id
1 'polypeptide(L)'
;METHTNEDEYLFGLVGMGFEDSQETNTKPFIMELIDQGILEEPIFTIWLDPEAALETNGGYLTYGSEDDVHCGPVTGYQNFVHPSLYAFMVRSVIA
;
A
#
# COMPACT_ATOMS: atom_id res chain seq x y z
N MET A 1 5.58 -0.36 42.48
CA MET A 1 5.64 -1.23 41.29
C MET A 1 4.37 -0.97 40.54
N GLU A 2 4.39 0.06 39.70
CA GLU A 2 3.22 0.48 38.96
C GLU A 2 3.04 -0.46 37.77
N THR A 3 1.85 -1.05 37.67
CA THR A 3 1.44 -1.85 36.54
C THR A 3 1.05 -0.89 35.42
N HIS A 4 2.01 -0.55 34.57
CA HIS A 4 1.75 0.14 33.31
C HIS A 4 1.13 -0.84 32.32
N THR A 5 -0.18 -0.73 32.12
CA THR A 5 -0.87 -1.21 30.92
C THR A 5 -0.63 -0.17 29.82
N ASN A 6 0.49 -0.27 29.10
CA ASN A 6 0.75 0.56 27.93
C ASN A 6 0.87 -0.36 26.71
N GLU A 7 -0.25 -0.62 26.04
CA GLU A 7 -0.22 -0.96 24.62
C GLU A 7 -0.07 0.35 23.84
N ASP A 8 1.02 1.08 24.10
CA ASP A 8 1.44 2.17 23.24
C ASP A 8 2.11 1.49 22.04
N GLU A 9 1.33 1.22 20.98
CA GLU A 9 1.88 0.83 19.68
C GLU A 9 2.86 1.91 19.22
N TYR A 10 4.15 1.65 19.41
CA TYR A 10 5.20 2.55 18.95
C TYR A 10 5.30 2.45 17.43
N LEU A 11 4.54 3.29 16.73
CA LEU A 11 4.75 3.54 15.31
C LEU A 11 6.06 4.33 15.14
N PHE A 12 7.12 3.65 14.75
CA PHE A 12 8.45 4.27 14.60
C PHE A 12 8.61 5.12 13.32
N GLY A 13 7.64 5.09 12.40
CA GLY A 13 7.69 5.91 11.20
C GLY A 13 6.56 5.62 10.21
N LEU A 14 6.47 6.47 9.19
CA LEU A 14 5.55 6.36 8.07
C LEU A 14 6.35 6.12 6.78
N VAL A 15 5.98 5.10 6.02
CA VAL A 15 6.55 4.81 4.71
C VAL A 15 5.52 5.20 3.65
N GLY A 16 5.79 6.29 2.93
CA GLY A 16 4.94 6.73 1.82
C GLY A 16 5.13 5.83 0.60
N MET A 17 4.03 5.29 0.07
CA MET A 17 3.99 4.53 -1.19
C MET A 17 3.33 5.33 -2.33
N GLY A 18 3.15 6.63 -2.13
CA GLY A 18 2.58 7.54 -3.14
C GLY A 18 3.58 7.94 -4.21
N PHE A 19 3.14 8.88 -5.04
CA PHE A 19 3.98 9.49 -6.07
C PHE A 19 4.88 10.57 -5.49
N GLU A 20 5.96 10.90 -6.20
CA GLU A 20 6.78 12.06 -5.87
C GLU A 20 5.92 13.33 -5.95
N ASP A 21 5.89 14.09 -4.85
CA ASP A 21 5.29 15.42 -4.86
C ASP A 21 6.28 16.40 -5.46
N SER A 22 5.92 16.97 -6.60
CA SER A 22 6.75 17.91 -7.36
C SER A 22 7.12 19.20 -6.61
N GLN A 23 6.54 19.48 -5.43
CA GLN A 23 6.51 20.83 -4.90
C GLN A 23 7.37 21.13 -3.66
N GLU A 24 7.83 20.17 -2.85
CA GLU A 24 8.47 20.53 -1.57
C GLU A 24 9.77 19.79 -1.20
N THR A 25 9.97 18.55 -1.66
CA THR A 25 11.21 17.81 -1.38
C THR A 25 11.60 17.02 -2.60
N ASN A 26 12.83 17.22 -3.09
CA ASN A 26 13.42 16.48 -4.22
C ASN A 26 13.76 15.02 -3.82
N THR A 27 12.88 14.39 -3.03
CA THR A 27 13.04 13.07 -2.43
C THR A 27 12.12 12.12 -3.16
N LYS A 28 12.72 11.25 -3.96
CA LYS A 28 11.98 10.18 -4.64
C LYS A 28 11.43 9.19 -3.62
N PRO A 29 10.13 8.83 -3.68
CA PRO A 29 9.57 7.76 -2.85
C PRO A 29 10.32 6.45 -3.03
N PHE A 30 10.46 5.68 -1.95
CA PHE A 30 11.20 4.41 -1.93
C PHE A 30 10.75 3.46 -3.06
N ILE A 31 9.44 3.32 -3.25
CA ILE A 31 8.89 2.41 -4.26
C ILE A 31 9.27 2.83 -5.69
N MET A 32 9.33 4.13 -5.96
CA MET A 32 9.74 4.66 -7.27
C MET A 32 11.23 4.43 -7.52
N GLU A 33 12.07 4.54 -6.50
CA GLU A 33 13.50 4.23 -6.63
C GLU A 33 13.73 2.74 -6.96
N LEU A 34 12.97 1.83 -6.35
CA LEU A 34 13.07 0.39 -6.68
C LEU A 34 12.66 0.10 -8.13
N ILE A 35 11.64 0.80 -8.63
CA ILE A 35 11.18 0.70 -10.02
C ILE A 35 12.26 1.23 -10.96
N ASP A 36 12.83 2.40 -10.69
CA ASP A 36 13.87 3.01 -11.53
C ASP A 36 15.15 2.17 -11.59
N GLN A 37 15.49 1.48 -10.49
CA GLN A 37 16.62 0.56 -10.43
C GLN A 37 16.33 -0.80 -11.08
N GLY A 38 15.09 -1.09 -11.48
CA GLY A 38 14.69 -2.38 -12.05
C GLY A 38 14.82 -3.55 -11.07
N ILE A 39 14.70 -3.30 -9.77
CA ILE A 39 14.79 -4.33 -8.73
C ILE A 39 13.50 -5.17 -8.69
N LEU A 40 12.36 -4.56 -8.97
CA LEU A 40 11.08 -5.23 -9.01
C LEU A 40 10.89 -5.97 -10.34
N GLU A 41 10.38 -7.20 -10.29
CA GLU A 41 10.04 -7.96 -11.51
C GLU A 41 8.96 -7.22 -12.32
N GLU A 42 7.92 -6.74 -11.64
CA GLU A 42 6.91 -5.84 -12.20
C GLU A 42 6.86 -4.50 -11.43
N PRO A 43 6.56 -3.36 -12.09
CA PRO A 43 6.51 -2.06 -11.44
C PRO A 43 5.19 -1.83 -10.66
N ILE A 44 4.81 -2.80 -9.83
CA ILE A 44 3.57 -2.82 -9.04
C ILE A 44 3.84 -3.23 -7.60
N PHE A 45 2.87 -2.93 -6.74
CA PHE A 45 2.76 -3.54 -5.41
C PHE A 45 1.30 -3.92 -5.16
N THR A 46 1.09 -4.95 -4.36
CA THR A 46 -0.23 -5.47 -4.00
C THR A 46 -0.43 -5.39 -2.50
N ILE A 47 -1.59 -4.87 -2.10
CA ILE A 47 -2.00 -4.83 -0.69
C ILE A 47 -3.16 -5.81 -0.54
N TRP A 48 -2.95 -6.83 0.29
CA TRP A 48 -4.03 -7.66 0.80
C TRP A 48 -4.26 -7.34 2.27
N LEU A 49 -5.52 -7.10 2.64
CA LEU A 49 -5.92 -6.87 4.02
C LEU A 49 -6.74 -8.05 4.48
N ASP A 50 -6.38 -8.63 5.62
CA ASP A 50 -7.10 -9.79 6.16
C ASP A 50 -8.50 -9.34 6.62
N PRO A 51 -9.59 -9.89 6.03
CA PRO A 51 -10.94 -9.55 6.47
C PRO A 51 -11.24 -10.01 7.90
N GLU A 52 -10.46 -10.95 8.43
CA GLU A 52 -10.58 -11.52 9.77
C GLU A 52 -9.46 -11.03 10.71
N ALA A 53 -8.75 -9.94 10.37
CA ALA A 53 -7.63 -9.40 11.14
C ALA A 53 -7.93 -9.15 12.64
N ALA A 54 -9.20 -8.96 13.02
CA ALA A 54 -9.61 -8.78 14.42
C ALA A 54 -9.68 -10.11 15.21
N LEU A 55 -9.70 -11.25 14.52
CA LEU A 55 -9.82 -12.60 15.07
C LEU A 55 -8.53 -13.40 14.92
N GLU A 56 -7.67 -13.03 13.98
CA GLU A 56 -6.44 -13.72 13.63
C GLU A 56 -5.18 -12.92 13.99
N THR A 57 -4.03 -13.59 13.98
CA THR A 57 -2.72 -12.97 14.29
C THR A 57 -2.12 -12.17 13.13
N ASN A 58 -2.74 -12.21 11.95
CA ASN A 58 -2.19 -11.63 10.72
C ASN A 58 -3.05 -10.45 10.26
N GLY A 59 -2.42 -9.28 10.03
CA GLY A 59 -3.13 -8.06 9.66
C GLY A 59 -3.26 -7.84 8.14
N GLY A 60 -2.45 -8.52 7.34
CA GLY A 60 -2.41 -8.35 5.89
C GLY A 60 -1.03 -8.59 5.30
N TYR A 61 -0.93 -8.48 3.98
CA TYR A 61 0.31 -8.61 3.21
C TYR A 61 0.51 -7.43 2.28
N LEU A 62 1.78 -7.01 2.16
CA LEU A 62 2.24 -6.05 1.16
C LEU A 62 3.30 -6.76 0.30
N THR A 63 2.94 -6.99 -0.96
CA THR A 63 3.79 -7.68 -1.94
C THR A 63 4.37 -6.66 -2.90
N TYR A 64 5.68 -6.72 -3.12
CA TYR A 64 6.39 -5.85 -4.07
C TYR A 64 6.78 -6.64 -5.30
N GLY A 65 6.53 -6.08 -6.49
CA GLY A 65 7.03 -6.67 -7.73
C GLY A 65 6.13 -7.73 -8.36
N SER A 66 4.98 -8.04 -7.77
CA SER A 66 4.03 -9.01 -8.33
C SER A 66 2.61 -8.81 -7.78
N GLU A 67 1.66 -9.49 -8.43
CA GLU A 67 0.35 -9.78 -7.85
C GLU A 67 0.52 -10.78 -6.67
N ASP A 68 -0.39 -10.75 -5.70
CA ASP A 68 -0.43 -11.71 -4.59
C ASP A 68 -1.39 -12.85 -4.93
N ASP A 69 -0.89 -13.85 -5.66
CA ASP A 69 -1.70 -15.00 -6.11
C ASP A 69 -2.09 -15.96 -4.98
N VAL A 70 -1.57 -15.76 -3.76
CA VAL A 70 -1.85 -16.62 -2.61
C VAL A 70 -3.08 -16.11 -1.87
N HIS A 71 -3.15 -14.79 -1.62
CA HIS A 71 -4.20 -14.19 -0.80
C HIS A 71 -5.25 -13.45 -1.62
N CYS A 72 -4.90 -12.90 -2.78
CA CYS A 72 -5.86 -12.28 -3.68
C CYS A 72 -6.53 -13.34 -4.57
N GLY A 73 -7.81 -13.12 -4.85
CA GLY A 73 -8.50 -13.85 -5.91
C GLY A 73 -8.04 -13.38 -7.30
N PRO A 74 -8.61 -13.95 -8.38
CA PRO A 74 -8.32 -13.50 -9.74
C PRO A 74 -8.53 -11.99 -9.87
N VAL A 75 -7.54 -11.28 -10.43
CA VAL A 75 -7.64 -9.83 -10.65
C VAL A 75 -8.81 -9.52 -11.58
N THR A 76 -9.77 -8.73 -11.08
CA THR A 76 -11.02 -8.45 -11.78
C THR A 76 -10.96 -7.21 -12.70
N GLY A 77 -9.86 -6.45 -12.67
CA GLY A 77 -9.57 -5.42 -13.67
C GLY A 77 -8.62 -4.31 -13.21
N TYR A 78 -8.13 -3.53 -14.18
CA TYR A 78 -7.30 -2.34 -13.97
C TYR A 78 -8.07 -1.09 -14.37
N GLN A 79 -7.83 0.02 -13.65
CA GLN A 79 -8.40 1.32 -13.97
C GLN A 79 -7.28 2.37 -14.02
N ASN A 80 -7.27 3.16 -15.10
CA ASN A 80 -6.37 4.29 -15.20
C ASN A 80 -6.65 5.34 -14.12
N PHE A 81 -5.59 5.91 -13.55
CA PHE A 81 -5.71 7.02 -12.62
C PHE A 81 -6.27 8.27 -13.32
N VAL A 82 -7.00 9.09 -12.58
CA VAL A 82 -7.49 10.40 -13.05
C VAL A 82 -6.58 11.56 -12.63
N HIS A 83 -5.52 11.27 -11.87
CA HIS A 83 -4.56 12.25 -11.39
C HIS A 83 -3.12 11.69 -11.53
N PRO A 84 -2.14 12.50 -11.94
CA PRO A 84 -0.78 12.04 -12.19
C PRO A 84 0.00 11.63 -10.93
N SER A 85 -0.35 12.21 -9.78
CA SER A 85 0.39 12.00 -8.52
C SER A 85 -0.45 11.38 -7.40
N LEU A 86 -1.61 10.79 -7.71
CA LEU A 86 -2.50 10.18 -6.72
C LEU A 86 -3.08 8.87 -7.26
N TYR A 87 -3.28 7.89 -6.37
CA TYR A 87 -4.11 6.71 -6.62
C TYR A 87 -5.61 7.07 -6.61
N ALA A 88 -6.00 7.97 -7.51
CA ALA A 88 -7.35 8.47 -7.63
C ALA A 88 -8.04 7.85 -8.85
N PHE A 89 -9.26 7.35 -8.64
CA PHE A 89 -10.08 6.71 -9.67
C PHE A 89 -11.44 7.40 -9.80
N MET A 90 -12.02 7.38 -11.00
CA MET A 90 -13.38 7.86 -11.21
C MET A 90 -14.39 6.80 -10.78
N VAL A 91 -15.17 7.11 -9.73
CA VAL A 91 -16.32 6.30 -9.32
C VAL A 91 -17.57 6.85 -10.00
N ARG A 92 -18.23 6.04 -10.84
CA ARG A 92 -19.43 6.49 -11.59
C ARG A 92 -20.67 6.64 -10.71
N SER A 93 -20.88 5.69 -9.80
CA SER A 93 -22.04 5.67 -8.91
C SER A 93 -21.78 4.74 -7.74
N VAL A 94 -22.39 5.05 -6.59
CA VAL A 94 -22.53 4.14 -5.45
C VAL A 94 -24.00 3.77 -5.37
N ILE A 95 -24.29 2.46 -5.35
CA ILE A 95 -25.65 1.94 -5.16
C ILE A 95 -25.66 1.35 -3.75
N ALA A 96 -26.60 1.80 -2.92
CA ALA A 96 -26.80 1.33 -1.55
C ALA A 96 -28.01 0.41 -1.47
#